data_AF-A0A6B1GKV1-F1
#
_entry.id   AF-A0A6B1GKV1-F1
#
_cell.length_a   1.000
_cell.length_b   1.000
_cell.length_c   1.000
_cell.angle_alpha   90.00
_cell.angle_beta   90.00
_cell.angle_gamma   90.00
#
_symmetry.space_group_name_H-M   'P 1'
#
loop_
_entity.id
_entity.type
_entity.pdbx_description
1 polymer ?
#
loop_
_entity_poly.entity_id
_entity_poly.type
_entity_poly.pdbx_seq_one_letter_code
_entity_poly.pdbx_strand_id
1 'polypeptide(L)'
;MTSSFSVYRLWSLMRADFLAERRALIWITVVLSFIVLLWSLKQIEWEYVDYAMHDDLYSSMHQKLYGYALFILGIFATSRSFRAVHDPTRNEAYLLLPASSLEKFFARLLPVTLAIGFFLPIFLFALTAIIESFSMVISGTRRPIFNPLDSGIWKIYGFYIVIQAPFFLGAIWFRRFNLLITSFVIFLFHLLLVTTILITARITIGATKWQHLRGQNIQQDPYTGTFNHFDFMHFGIAHDSFHQLLAANWSFLATVFWVVIALLPPVLWWIAWLRLKEVQVDHGVQ
;
A
#
# COMPACT_ATOMS: atom_id res chain seq x y z
N MET A 1 25.36 -27.65 9.39
CA MET A 1 25.70 -27.57 7.95
C MET A 1 25.30 -26.20 7.44
N THR A 2 26.26 -25.33 7.11
CA THR A 2 25.98 -24.02 6.52
C THR A 2 25.68 -24.20 5.04
N SER A 3 24.41 -24.38 4.67
CA SER A 3 24.02 -24.36 3.26
C SER A 3 24.30 -22.97 2.69
N SER A 4 25.25 -22.85 1.77
CA SER A 4 25.50 -21.61 1.04
C SER A 4 24.26 -21.18 0.28
N PHE A 5 23.99 -19.87 0.19
CA PHE A 5 22.89 -19.33 -0.61
C PHE A 5 23.10 -19.63 -2.10
N SER A 6 22.04 -20.09 -2.78
CA SER A 6 22.02 -20.40 -4.21
C SER A 6 20.83 -19.74 -4.89
N VAL A 7 21.13 -18.86 -5.84
CA VAL A 7 20.14 -18.18 -6.68
C VAL A 7 19.29 -19.17 -7.49
N TYR A 8 19.89 -20.29 -7.94
CA TYR A 8 19.18 -21.30 -8.72
C TYR A 8 18.05 -21.97 -7.90
N ARG A 9 18.33 -22.33 -6.64
CA ARG A 9 17.30 -22.91 -5.75
C ARG A 9 16.21 -21.91 -5.43
N LEU A 10 16.58 -20.65 -5.15
CA LEU A 10 15.62 -19.56 -4.94
C LEU A 10 14.67 -19.40 -6.13
N TRP A 11 15.20 -19.32 -7.35
CA TRP A 11 14.39 -19.21 -8.56
C TRP A 11 13.47 -20.42 -8.76
N SER A 12 13.97 -21.64 -8.52
CA SER A 12 13.17 -22.85 -8.63
C SER A 12 11.99 -22.86 -7.64
N LEU A 13 12.20 -22.38 -6.41
CA LEU A 13 11.13 -22.24 -5.40
C LEU A 13 10.10 -21.20 -5.84
N MET A 14 10.54 -20.02 -6.29
CA MET A 14 9.65 -18.97 -6.78
C MET A 14 8.81 -19.46 -7.97
N ARG A 15 9.42 -20.19 -8.91
CA ARG A 15 8.73 -20.77 -10.06
C ARG A 15 7.69 -21.80 -9.62
N ALA A 16 8.02 -22.67 -8.67
CA ALA A 16 7.08 -23.66 -8.14
C ALA A 16 5.87 -22.99 -7.48
N ASP A 17 6.09 -21.96 -6.67
CA ASP A 17 5.03 -21.17 -6.03
C ASP A 17 4.14 -20.47 -7.07
N PHE A 18 4.74 -19.84 -8.09
CA PHE A 18 4.00 -19.19 -9.17
C PHE A 18 3.12 -20.18 -9.95
N LEU A 19 3.64 -21.37 -10.25
CA LEU A 19 2.88 -22.42 -10.92
C LEU A 19 1.74 -22.97 -10.06
N ALA A 20 1.93 -23.04 -8.74
CA ALA A 20 0.89 -23.44 -7.80
C ALA A 20 -0.27 -22.43 -7.76
N GLU A 21 0.03 -21.13 -7.92
CA GLU A 21 -0.96 -20.05 -7.89
C GLU A 21 -1.47 -19.61 -9.27
N ARG A 22 -1.03 -20.25 -10.36
CA ARG A 22 -1.37 -19.85 -11.74
C ARG A 22 -2.85 -19.60 -12.00
N ARG A 23 -3.74 -20.43 -11.41
CA ARG A 23 -5.19 -20.29 -11.58
C ARG A 23 -5.70 -19.00 -10.95
N ALA A 24 -5.21 -18.65 -9.76
CA ALA A 24 -5.60 -17.42 -9.09
C ALA A 24 -5.09 -16.19 -9.87
N LEU A 25 -3.86 -16.25 -10.39
CA LEU A 25 -3.28 -15.17 -11.20
C LEU A 25 -4.10 -14.92 -12.48
N ILE A 26 -4.54 -15.97 -13.18
CA ILE A 26 -5.40 -15.84 -14.37
C ILE A 26 -6.73 -15.17 -14.01
N TRP A 27 -7.37 -15.58 -12.91
CA TRP A 27 -8.62 -14.95 -12.49
C TRP A 27 -8.44 -13.48 -12.13
N ILE A 28 -7.34 -13.15 -11.45
CA ILE A 28 -6.99 -11.76 -11.11
C ILE A 28 -6.81 -10.93 -12.38
N THR A 29 -6.06 -11.41 -13.38
CA THR A 29 -5.84 -10.66 -14.62
C THR A 29 -7.12 -10.50 -15.42
N VAL A 30 -7.99 -11.52 -15.47
CA VAL A 30 -9.30 -11.45 -16.13
C VAL A 30 -10.20 -10.42 -15.44
N VAL A 31 -10.32 -10.47 -14.11
CA VAL A 31 -11.14 -9.51 -13.34
C VAL A 31 -10.62 -8.09 -13.50
N LEU A 32 -9.31 -7.89 -13.41
CA LEU A 32 -8.70 -6.58 -13.59
C LEU A 32 -8.93 -6.04 -15.02
N SER A 33 -8.79 -6.91 -16.04
CA SER A 33 -9.10 -6.55 -17.43
C SER A 33 -10.54 -6.10 -17.60
N PHE A 34 -11.47 -6.85 -17.00
CA PHE A 34 -12.89 -6.53 -17.05
C PHE A 34 -13.21 -5.20 -16.36
N ILE A 35 -12.61 -4.92 -15.19
CA ILE A 35 -12.79 -3.63 -14.49
C ILE A 35 -12.30 -2.46 -15.35
N VAL A 36 -11.11 -2.58 -15.93
CA VAL A 36 -10.54 -1.53 -16.81
C VAL A 36 -11.42 -1.33 -18.04
N LEU A 37 -11.91 -2.42 -18.64
CA LEU A 37 -12.82 -2.36 -19.79
C LEU A 37 -14.14 -1.66 -19.43
N LEU A 38 -14.79 -2.04 -18.33
CA LEU A 38 -16.03 -1.40 -17.87
C LEU A 38 -15.83 0.10 -17.59
N TRP A 39 -14.67 0.46 -17.02
CA TRP A 39 -14.33 1.86 -16.79
C TRP A 39 -14.13 2.63 -18.10
N SER A 40 -13.43 2.04 -19.06
CA SER A 40 -13.23 2.64 -20.39
C SER A 40 -14.56 2.81 -21.14
N LEU A 41 -15.49 1.87 -21.01
CA LEU A 41 -16.83 1.97 -21.59
C LEU A 41 -17.64 3.11 -20.96
N LYS A 42 -17.65 3.23 -19.63
CA LYS A 42 -18.32 4.35 -18.95
C LYS A 42 -17.81 5.70 -19.40
N GLN A 43 -16.52 5.80 -19.74
CA GLN A 43 -15.95 7.06 -20.21
C GLN A 43 -16.46 7.49 -21.58
N ILE A 44 -16.92 6.58 -22.45
CA ILE A 44 -17.55 6.93 -23.74
C ILE A 44 -18.83 7.76 -23.51
N GLU A 45 -19.58 7.48 -22.43
CA GLU A 45 -20.82 8.19 -22.14
C GLU A 45 -20.58 9.65 -21.68
N TRP A 46 -19.40 9.95 -21.11
CA TRP A 46 -19.10 11.25 -20.49
C TRP A 46 -18.43 12.25 -21.44
N GLU A 47 -18.04 11.80 -22.63
CA GLU A 47 -17.32 12.57 -23.66
C GLU A 47 -18.14 13.75 -24.25
N TYR A 48 -19.40 13.90 -23.84
CA TYR A 48 -20.25 15.04 -24.20
C TYR A 48 -20.00 16.31 -23.36
N VAL A 49 -19.15 16.26 -22.33
CA VAL A 49 -18.94 17.38 -21.38
C VAL A 49 -17.48 17.88 -21.44
N ASP A 50 -17.23 18.98 -22.15
CA ASP A 50 -16.02 19.83 -22.14
C ASP A 50 -14.61 19.15 -22.16
N TYR A 51 -13.89 19.35 -23.28
CA TYR A 51 -12.64 18.65 -23.63
C TYR A 51 -11.41 19.02 -22.77
N ALA A 52 -11.35 20.22 -22.18
CA ALA A 52 -10.12 20.71 -21.54
C ALA A 52 -9.89 20.18 -20.11
N MET A 53 -10.94 19.74 -19.41
CA MET A 53 -10.86 19.20 -18.05
C MET A 53 -10.61 17.68 -18.02
N HIS A 54 -10.55 17.04 -19.19
CA HIS A 54 -10.61 15.59 -19.32
C HIS A 54 -9.24 14.88 -19.15
N ASP A 55 -8.15 15.43 -19.68
CA ASP A 55 -6.83 14.74 -19.69
C ASP A 55 -6.24 14.49 -18.29
N ASP A 56 -6.33 15.47 -17.39
CA ASP A 56 -5.87 15.33 -16.00
C ASP A 56 -6.73 14.33 -15.22
N LEU A 57 -8.03 14.28 -15.51
CA LEU A 57 -8.93 13.32 -14.88
C LEU A 57 -8.55 11.89 -15.30
N TYR A 58 -8.30 11.63 -16.60
CA TYR A 58 -7.95 10.31 -17.12
C TYR A 58 -6.64 9.76 -16.55
N SER A 59 -5.59 10.57 -16.53
CA SER A 59 -4.29 10.15 -15.98
C SER A 59 -4.42 9.79 -14.49
N SER A 60 -5.17 10.59 -13.73
CA SER A 60 -5.43 10.34 -12.31
C SER A 60 -6.23 9.06 -12.07
N MET A 61 -7.15 8.69 -12.97
CA MET A 61 -7.98 7.49 -12.81
C MET A 61 -7.17 6.20 -12.94
N HIS A 62 -6.31 6.11 -13.95
CA HIS A 62 -5.46 4.92 -14.11
C HIS A 62 -4.46 4.78 -12.96
N GLN A 63 -3.89 5.89 -12.46
CA GLN A 63 -3.06 5.90 -11.27
C GLN A 63 -3.81 5.39 -10.03
N LYS A 64 -5.05 5.83 -9.81
CA LYS A 64 -5.91 5.35 -8.71
C LYS A 64 -6.21 3.86 -8.84
N LEU A 65 -6.56 3.40 -10.03
CA LEU A 65 -6.84 1.98 -10.29
C LEU A 65 -5.61 1.11 -10.06
N TYR A 66 -4.44 1.55 -10.55
CA TYR A 66 -3.16 0.92 -10.26
C TYR A 66 -2.92 0.82 -8.75
N GLY A 67 -3.12 1.92 -8.02
CA GLY A 67 -3.00 1.94 -6.56
C GLY A 67 -3.93 0.92 -5.90
N TYR A 68 -5.23 0.95 -6.19
CA TYR A 68 -6.18 0.01 -5.61
C TYR A 68 -5.85 -1.45 -5.92
N ALA A 69 -5.52 -1.76 -7.19
CA ALA A 69 -5.14 -3.10 -7.59
C ALA A 69 -3.84 -3.56 -6.89
N LEU A 70 -2.82 -2.69 -6.81
CA LEU A 70 -1.56 -2.98 -6.14
C LEU A 70 -1.75 -3.26 -4.65
N PHE A 71 -2.50 -2.40 -3.94
CA PHE A 71 -2.75 -2.57 -2.51
C PHE A 71 -3.58 -3.82 -2.23
N ILE A 72 -4.71 -4.02 -2.93
CA ILE A 72 -5.60 -5.17 -2.68
C ILE A 72 -4.88 -6.48 -3.02
N LEU A 73 -4.35 -6.61 -4.24
CA LEU A 73 -3.71 -7.83 -4.69
C LEU A 73 -2.41 -8.10 -3.93
N GLY A 74 -1.61 -7.05 -3.72
CA GLY A 74 -0.32 -7.15 -3.06
C GLY A 74 -0.43 -7.49 -1.58
N ILE A 75 -1.36 -6.87 -0.83
CA ILE A 75 -1.60 -7.21 0.58
C ILE A 75 -2.20 -8.63 0.69
N PHE A 76 -3.14 -8.98 -0.19
CA PHE A 76 -3.74 -10.31 -0.19
C PHE A 76 -2.73 -11.41 -0.50
N ALA A 77 -1.89 -11.23 -1.52
CA ALA A 77 -0.79 -12.14 -1.85
C ALA A 77 0.21 -12.24 -0.68
N THR A 78 0.56 -11.10 -0.07
CA THR A 78 1.43 -11.05 1.11
C THR A 78 0.87 -11.88 2.27
N SER A 79 -0.42 -11.78 2.56
CA SER A 79 -1.08 -12.56 3.62
C SER A 79 -1.06 -14.07 3.36
N ARG A 80 -0.95 -14.51 2.10
CA ARG A 80 -0.94 -15.93 1.73
C ARG A 80 0.46 -16.53 1.68
N SER A 81 1.49 -15.69 1.62
CA SER A 81 2.88 -16.09 1.38
C SER A 81 3.41 -17.16 2.35
N PHE A 82 2.98 -17.16 3.61
CA PHE A 82 3.42 -18.12 4.64
C PHE A 82 2.34 -19.14 5.04
N ARG A 83 1.28 -19.31 4.25
CA ARG A 83 0.20 -20.26 4.57
C ARG A 83 0.70 -21.70 4.74
N ALA A 84 1.70 -22.11 3.95
CA ALA A 84 2.27 -23.45 4.01
C ALA A 84 3.01 -23.76 5.32
N VAL A 85 3.58 -22.75 5.99
CA VAL A 85 4.29 -22.90 7.28
C VAL A 85 3.30 -23.22 8.40
N HIS A 86 2.12 -22.61 8.33
CA HIS A 86 1.09 -22.70 9.37
C HIS A 86 0.13 -23.89 9.22
N ASP A 87 0.14 -24.52 8.04
CA ASP A 87 -0.71 -25.65 7.69
C ASP A 87 -0.03 -26.97 8.07
N PRO A 88 -0.57 -27.75 9.03
CA PRO A 88 0.08 -28.97 9.49
C PRO A 88 0.29 -29.99 8.36
N THR A 89 -0.58 -30.00 7.34
CA THR A 89 -0.47 -30.94 6.20
C THR A 89 0.63 -30.58 5.21
N ARG A 90 1.06 -29.31 5.19
CA ARG A 90 2.07 -28.78 4.25
C ARG A 90 3.37 -28.40 4.93
N ASN A 91 3.36 -28.26 6.24
CA ASN A 91 4.52 -27.82 7.01
C ASN A 91 5.67 -28.83 6.88
N GLU A 92 5.39 -30.14 6.98
CA GLU A 92 6.41 -31.18 6.80
C GLU A 92 7.10 -31.06 5.43
N ALA A 93 6.31 -30.97 4.35
CA ALA A 93 6.84 -30.78 3.00
C ALA A 93 7.66 -29.49 2.88
N TYR A 94 7.23 -28.41 3.53
CA TYR A 94 7.94 -27.13 3.56
C TYR A 94 9.28 -27.20 4.31
N LEU A 95 9.33 -27.92 5.44
CA LEU A 95 10.55 -28.13 6.23
C LEU A 95 11.57 -28.98 5.47
N LEU A 96 11.10 -30.02 4.77
CA LEU A 96 11.92 -30.94 3.99
C LEU A 96 12.50 -30.34 2.69
N LEU A 97 12.04 -29.14 2.27
CA LEU A 97 12.63 -28.46 1.12
C LEU A 97 14.13 -28.20 1.35
N PRO A 98 15.03 -28.67 0.45
CA PRO A 98 16.48 -28.54 0.59
C PRO A 98 16.95 -27.12 0.25
N ALA A 99 16.48 -26.15 1.02
CA ALA A 99 16.76 -24.73 0.85
C ALA A 99 17.05 -24.09 2.20
N SER A 100 17.91 -23.07 2.20
CA SER A 100 18.21 -22.32 3.41
C SER A 100 16.99 -21.50 3.87
N SER A 101 16.90 -21.17 5.16
CA SER A 101 15.82 -20.33 5.69
C SER A 101 15.74 -18.97 4.97
N LEU A 102 16.90 -18.43 4.58
CA LEU A 102 17.00 -17.17 3.83
C LEU A 102 16.46 -17.31 2.39
N GLU A 103 16.77 -18.41 1.69
CA GLU A 103 16.20 -18.70 0.37
C GLU A 103 14.67 -18.84 0.45
N LYS A 104 14.17 -19.58 1.45
CA LYS A 104 12.72 -19.73 1.68
C LYS A 104 12.05 -18.40 1.98
N PHE A 105 12.72 -17.50 2.71
CA PHE A 105 12.25 -16.16 3.00
C PHE A 105 12.15 -15.29 1.73
N PHE A 106 13.23 -15.19 0.96
CA PHE A 106 13.24 -14.40 -0.28
C PHE A 106 12.33 -14.98 -1.37
N ALA A 107 12.14 -16.30 -1.40
CA ALA A 107 11.20 -16.94 -2.30
C ALA A 107 9.76 -16.45 -2.09
N ARG A 108 9.42 -16.03 -0.86
CA ARG A 108 8.13 -15.44 -0.51
C ARG A 108 8.11 -13.93 -0.65
N LEU A 109 9.20 -13.25 -0.29
CA LEU A 109 9.28 -11.79 -0.30
C LEU A 109 9.34 -11.20 -1.73
N LEU A 110 10.19 -11.75 -2.60
CA LEU A 110 10.44 -11.17 -3.93
C LEU A 110 9.22 -11.19 -4.85
N PRO A 111 8.39 -12.26 -4.91
CA PRO A 111 7.19 -12.24 -5.74
C PRO A 111 6.18 -11.19 -5.29
N VAL A 112 5.93 -11.07 -3.99
CA VAL A 112 4.91 -10.13 -3.48
C VAL A 112 5.37 -8.68 -3.55
N THR A 113 6.68 -8.41 -3.42
CA THR A 113 7.24 -7.06 -3.53
C THR A 113 7.52 -6.69 -4.98
N LEU A 114 8.52 -7.34 -5.60
CA LEU A 114 9.01 -7.00 -6.92
C LEU A 114 8.10 -7.51 -8.04
N ALA A 115 7.71 -8.79 -8.02
CA ALA A 115 6.99 -9.34 -9.18
C ALA A 115 5.63 -8.66 -9.35
N ILE A 116 4.83 -8.50 -8.29
CA ILE A 116 3.57 -7.74 -8.36
C ILE A 116 3.82 -6.27 -8.72
N GLY A 117 4.82 -5.63 -8.09
CA GLY A 117 5.18 -4.24 -8.32
C GLY A 117 5.54 -3.90 -9.77
N PHE A 118 6.27 -4.77 -10.45
CA PHE A 118 6.66 -4.59 -11.86
C PHE A 118 5.64 -5.16 -12.85
N PHE A 119 4.99 -6.27 -12.52
CA PHE A 119 4.00 -6.89 -13.40
C PHE A 119 2.78 -5.99 -13.62
N LEU A 120 2.23 -5.42 -12.55
CA LEU A 120 0.98 -4.66 -12.60
C LEU A 120 1.05 -3.40 -13.50
N PRO A 121 2.07 -2.52 -13.44
CA PRO A 121 2.13 -1.34 -14.30
C PRO A 121 2.37 -1.72 -15.77
N ILE A 122 3.19 -2.74 -16.04
CA ILE A 122 3.41 -3.25 -17.41
C ILE A 122 2.11 -3.85 -17.97
N PHE A 123 1.39 -4.62 -17.15
CA PHE A 123 0.11 -5.21 -17.54
C PHE A 123 -0.94 -4.14 -17.85
N LEU A 124 -1.08 -3.12 -16.99
CA LEU A 124 -2.02 -2.01 -17.22
C LEU A 124 -1.65 -1.17 -18.44
N PHE A 125 -0.35 -0.95 -18.69
CA PHE A 125 0.11 -0.30 -19.92
C PHE A 125 -0.32 -1.08 -21.17
N ALA A 126 -0.01 -2.38 -21.22
CA ALA A 126 -0.39 -3.22 -22.35
C ALA A 126 -1.91 -3.27 -22.55
N LEU A 127 -2.67 -3.43 -21.46
CA LEU A 127 -4.12 -3.49 -21.51
C LEU A 127 -4.75 -2.18 -21.98
N THR A 128 -4.31 -1.04 -21.45
CA THR A 128 -4.82 0.29 -21.87
C THR A 128 -4.43 0.61 -23.30
N ALA A 129 -3.23 0.24 -23.76
CA ALA A 129 -2.83 0.38 -25.16
C ALA A 129 -3.73 -0.44 -26.12
N ILE A 130 -4.09 -1.67 -25.74
CA ILE A 130 -5.02 -2.50 -26.52
C ILE A 130 -6.41 -1.86 -26.56
N ILE A 131 -6.97 -1.51 -25.39
CA ILE A 131 -8.30 -0.89 -25.29
C ILE A 131 -8.35 0.41 -26.09
N GLU A 132 -7.30 1.21 -26.02
CA GLU A 132 -7.20 2.47 -26.74
C GLU A 132 -7.11 2.28 -28.25
N SER A 133 -6.38 1.27 -28.71
CA SER A 133 -6.33 0.90 -30.13
C SER A 133 -7.72 0.52 -30.65
N PHE A 134 -8.52 -0.20 -29.86
CA PHE A 134 -9.91 -0.52 -30.23
C PHE A 134 -10.81 0.72 -30.20
N SER A 135 -10.71 1.55 -29.16
CA SER A 135 -11.49 2.79 -29.03
C SER A 135 -11.24 3.74 -30.20
N MET A 136 -9.97 3.90 -30.63
CA MET A 136 -9.62 4.74 -31.77
C MET A 136 -10.25 4.23 -33.08
N VAL A 137 -10.36 2.91 -33.29
CA VAL A 137 -10.99 2.34 -34.48
C VAL A 137 -12.51 2.51 -34.48
N ILE A 138 -13.15 2.37 -33.30
CA ILE A 138 -14.61 2.40 -33.17
C ILE A 138 -15.14 3.84 -33.10
N SER A 139 -14.53 4.66 -32.24
CA SER A 139 -15.01 6.01 -31.89
C SER A 139 -14.23 7.12 -32.59
N GLY A 140 -13.04 6.83 -33.16
CA GLY A 140 -12.17 7.85 -33.76
C GLY A 140 -11.47 8.76 -32.74
N THR A 141 -11.69 8.54 -31.44
CA THR A 141 -11.19 9.40 -30.37
C THR A 141 -9.92 8.79 -29.77
N ARG A 142 -8.99 9.67 -29.35
CA ARG A 142 -7.72 9.28 -28.72
C ARG A 142 -7.76 9.61 -27.24
N ARG A 143 -7.44 8.65 -26.38
CA ARG A 143 -7.35 8.78 -24.93
C ARG A 143 -5.92 8.51 -24.46
N PRO A 144 -5.50 9.10 -23.33
CA PRO A 144 -4.15 8.89 -22.81
C PRO A 144 -3.96 7.44 -22.36
N ILE A 145 -2.91 6.81 -22.90
CA ILE A 145 -2.46 5.47 -22.48
C ILE A 145 -1.78 5.58 -21.11
N PHE A 146 -1.96 4.57 -20.25
CA PHE A 146 -1.32 4.53 -18.94
C PHE A 146 0.21 4.59 -19.05
N ASN A 147 0.87 5.53 -18.40
CA ASN A 147 2.33 5.59 -18.39
C ASN A 147 2.93 4.87 -17.16
N PRO A 148 3.60 3.71 -17.32
CA PRO A 148 4.20 2.99 -16.19
C PRO A 148 5.44 3.68 -15.61
N LEU A 149 6.04 4.64 -16.33
CA LEU A 149 7.22 5.39 -15.91
C LEU A 149 6.86 6.71 -15.21
N ASP A 150 5.57 6.98 -15.01
CA ASP A 150 5.12 8.17 -14.32
C ASP A 150 5.61 8.17 -12.85
N SER A 151 6.06 9.34 -12.37
CA SER A 151 6.60 9.47 -11.01
C SER A 151 5.56 9.18 -9.92
N GLY A 152 4.27 9.40 -10.20
CA GLY A 152 3.17 9.08 -9.30
C GLY A 152 3.04 7.57 -9.07
N ILE A 153 3.24 6.76 -10.11
CA ILE A 153 3.22 5.29 -10.05
C ILE A 153 4.31 4.76 -9.13
N TRP A 154 5.53 5.28 -9.24
CA TRP A 154 6.65 4.89 -8.38
C TRP A 154 6.50 5.36 -6.94
N LYS A 155 5.88 6.54 -6.72
CA LYS A 155 5.50 6.99 -5.37
C LYS A 155 4.48 6.03 -4.74
N ILE A 156 3.41 5.66 -5.48
CA ILE A 156 2.41 4.68 -5.02
C ILE A 156 3.07 3.34 -4.71
N TYR A 157 4.00 2.88 -5.55
CA TYR A 157 4.75 1.65 -5.30
C TYR A 157 5.63 1.71 -4.06
N GLY A 158 6.32 2.84 -3.82
CA GLY A 158 7.08 3.06 -2.60
C GLY A 158 6.20 2.98 -1.34
N PHE A 159 5.03 3.63 -1.35
CA PHE A 159 4.05 3.51 -0.27
C PHE A 159 3.53 2.09 -0.10
N TYR A 160 3.32 1.36 -1.19
CA TYR A 160 2.95 -0.04 -1.14
C TYR A 160 3.99 -0.88 -0.40
N ILE A 161 5.28 -0.73 -0.66
CA ILE A 161 6.35 -1.47 0.06
C ILE A 161 6.28 -1.21 1.57
N VAL A 162 6.06 0.05 1.97
CA VAL A 162 5.94 0.45 3.38
C VAL A 162 4.75 -0.22 4.05
N ILE A 163 3.58 -0.21 3.40
CA ILE A 163 2.37 -0.84 3.92
C ILE A 163 2.48 -2.37 3.88
N GLN A 164 3.11 -2.94 2.85
CA GLN A 164 3.27 -4.37 2.66
C GLN A 164 4.13 -5.02 3.76
N ALA A 165 5.16 -4.32 4.24
CA ALA A 165 6.10 -4.85 5.22
C ALA A 165 5.47 -5.36 6.54
N PRO A 166 4.59 -4.60 7.24
CA PRO A 166 3.91 -5.12 8.44
C PRO A 166 2.96 -6.27 8.13
N PHE A 167 2.30 -6.30 6.96
CA PHE A 167 1.51 -7.46 6.54
C PHE A 167 2.36 -8.69 6.27
N PHE A 168 3.58 -8.52 5.76
CA PHE A 168 4.51 -9.62 5.55
C PHE A 168 4.99 -10.21 6.87
N LEU A 169 5.34 -9.35 7.83
CA LEU A 169 5.65 -9.79 9.20
C LEU A 169 4.44 -10.48 9.86
N GLY A 170 3.26 -9.89 9.76
CA GLY A 170 2.01 -10.45 10.29
C GLY A 170 1.64 -11.79 9.67
N ALA A 171 1.97 -12.02 8.39
CA ALA A 171 1.75 -13.30 7.72
C ALA A 171 2.56 -14.46 8.33
N ILE A 172 3.74 -14.16 8.88
CA ILE A 172 4.57 -15.13 9.60
C ILE A 172 4.09 -15.27 11.05
N TRP A 173 3.76 -14.16 11.70
CA TRP A 173 3.42 -14.14 13.13
C TRP A 173 2.09 -14.83 13.44
N PHE A 174 1.05 -14.57 12.64
CA PHE A 174 -0.31 -15.03 12.91
C PHE A 174 -0.66 -16.27 12.08
N ARG A 175 -1.02 -17.36 12.77
CA ARG A 175 -1.37 -18.64 12.12
C ARG A 175 -2.70 -18.60 11.35
N ARG A 176 -3.69 -17.87 11.86
CA ARG A 176 -5.04 -17.74 11.30
C ARG A 176 -5.44 -16.28 11.24
N PHE A 177 -6.21 -15.91 10.21
CA PHE A 177 -6.72 -14.55 10.01
C PHE A 177 -5.64 -13.46 10.06
N ASN A 178 -4.43 -13.78 9.58
CA ASN A 178 -3.27 -12.89 9.63
C ASN A 178 -3.53 -11.50 9.04
N LEU A 179 -4.27 -11.42 7.93
CA LEU A 179 -4.70 -10.17 7.32
C LEU A 179 -5.53 -9.32 8.29
N LEU A 180 -6.60 -9.89 8.85
CA LEU A 180 -7.52 -9.16 9.75
C LEU A 180 -6.82 -8.75 11.04
N ILE A 181 -6.04 -9.64 11.65
CA ILE A 181 -5.33 -9.34 12.89
C ILE A 181 -4.29 -8.25 12.66
N THR A 182 -3.53 -8.30 11.56
CA THR A 182 -2.53 -7.26 11.26
C THR A 182 -3.20 -5.92 10.98
N SER A 183 -4.28 -5.89 10.19
CA SER A 183 -5.08 -4.69 9.98
C SER A 183 -5.57 -4.09 11.30
N PHE A 184 -6.06 -4.94 12.22
CA PHE A 184 -6.52 -4.51 13.54
C PHE A 184 -5.40 -3.95 14.41
N VAL A 185 -4.23 -4.59 14.42
CA VAL A 185 -3.04 -4.10 15.16
C VAL A 185 -2.56 -2.76 14.61
N ILE A 186 -2.47 -2.62 13.28
CA ILE A 186 -2.10 -1.34 12.64
C ILE A 186 -3.13 -0.26 12.98
N PHE A 187 -4.42 -0.59 12.95
CA PHE A 187 -5.50 0.33 13.33
C PHE A 187 -5.37 0.80 14.79
N LEU A 188 -5.17 -0.13 15.74
CA LEU A 188 -4.96 0.22 17.15
C LEU A 188 -3.71 1.07 17.36
N PHE A 189 -2.61 0.73 16.68
CA PHE A 189 -1.38 1.52 16.72
C PHE A 189 -1.59 2.93 16.19
N HIS A 190 -2.33 3.08 15.09
CA HIS A 190 -2.67 4.38 14.52
C HIS A 190 -3.54 5.20 15.48
N LEU A 191 -4.54 4.59 16.11
CA LEU A 191 -5.40 5.24 17.11
C LEU A 191 -4.59 5.73 18.31
N LEU A 192 -3.67 4.90 18.81
CA LEU A 192 -2.77 5.27 19.91
C LEU A 192 -1.88 6.46 19.53
N LEU A 193 -1.32 6.44 18.32
CA LEU A 193 -0.46 7.50 17.81
C LEU A 193 -1.23 8.82 17.68
N VAL A 194 -2.40 8.80 17.05
CA VAL A 194 -3.27 9.99 16.91
C VAL A 194 -3.65 10.54 18.27
N THR A 195 -4.06 9.68 19.21
CA THR A 195 -4.41 10.10 20.58
C THR A 195 -3.23 10.74 21.29
N THR A 196 -2.04 10.16 21.16
CA THR A 196 -0.80 10.71 21.74
C THR A 196 -0.49 12.09 21.16
N ILE A 197 -0.56 12.26 19.84
CA ILE A 197 -0.36 13.55 19.17
C ILE A 197 -1.37 14.59 19.69
N LEU A 198 -2.65 14.23 19.80
CA LEU A 198 -3.69 15.13 20.29
C LEU A 198 -3.47 15.53 21.76
N ILE A 199 -3.06 14.60 22.62
CA ILE A 199 -2.74 14.89 24.03
C ILE A 199 -1.52 15.80 24.10
N THR A 200 -0.44 15.51 23.37
CA THR A 200 0.76 16.36 23.33
C THR A 200 0.42 17.76 22.84
N ALA A 201 -0.33 17.88 21.74
CA ALA A 201 -0.78 19.16 21.21
C ALA A 201 -1.65 19.94 22.22
N ARG A 202 -2.51 19.24 22.98
CA ARG A 202 -3.31 19.85 24.04
C ARG A 202 -2.44 20.37 25.19
N ILE A 203 -1.42 19.62 25.59
CA ILE A 203 -0.49 20.01 26.68
C ILE A 203 0.39 21.19 26.24
N THR A 204 0.96 21.15 25.03
CA THR A 204 1.93 22.17 24.56
C THR A 204 1.29 23.52 24.27
N ILE A 205 0.08 23.53 23.71
CA ILE A 205 -0.65 24.79 23.42
C ILE A 205 -1.17 25.42 24.73
N GLY A 206 -1.35 24.61 25.79
CA GLY A 206 -1.84 25.05 27.10
C GLY A 206 -3.36 25.26 27.13
N ALA A 207 -3.98 25.00 28.28
CA ALA A 207 -5.43 25.08 28.45
C ALA A 207 -6.00 26.50 28.19
N THR A 208 -5.21 27.53 28.47
CA THR A 208 -5.62 28.94 28.38
C THR A 208 -5.70 29.45 26.94
N LYS A 209 -4.73 29.12 26.08
CA LYS A 209 -4.81 29.45 24.64
C LYS A 209 -5.91 28.63 23.94
N TRP A 210 -6.14 27.40 24.40
CA TRP A 210 -7.24 26.56 23.93
C TRP A 210 -8.64 27.14 24.22
N GLN A 211 -8.81 27.89 25.31
CA GLN A 211 -10.07 28.59 25.60
C GLN A 211 -10.24 29.82 24.72
N HIS A 212 -9.17 30.58 24.45
CA HIS A 212 -9.22 31.73 23.56
C HIS A 212 -9.59 31.32 22.11
N LEU A 213 -9.04 30.19 21.63
CA LEU A 213 -9.36 29.60 20.34
C LEU A 213 -10.81 29.11 20.24
N ARG A 214 -11.42 28.66 21.33
CA ARG A 214 -12.84 28.26 21.37
C ARG A 214 -13.79 29.45 21.47
N GLY A 215 -13.36 30.56 22.06
CA GLY A 215 -14.19 31.75 22.29
C GLY A 215 -14.34 32.68 21.08
N GLN A 216 -13.38 32.69 20.14
CA GLN A 216 -13.36 33.66 19.03
C GLN A 216 -14.19 33.27 17.80
N ASN A 217 -14.69 32.03 17.70
CA ASN A 217 -15.37 31.52 16.49
C ASN A 217 -16.88 31.22 16.67
N ILE A 218 -17.52 31.73 17.72
CA ILE A 218 -19.00 31.68 17.86
C ILE A 218 -19.58 33.10 17.73
N GLN A 219 -19.17 33.85 16.71
CA GLN A 219 -20.07 34.85 16.14
C GLN A 219 -20.92 34.10 15.12
N GLN A 220 -22.15 33.76 15.53
CA GLN A 220 -23.19 33.38 14.58
C GLN A 220 -23.33 34.53 13.60
N ASP A 221 -23.05 34.29 12.32
CA ASP A 221 -23.40 35.23 11.28
C ASP A 221 -24.95 35.35 11.27
N PRO A 222 -25.53 36.48 11.71
CA PRO A 222 -26.96 36.56 11.98
C PRO A 222 -27.81 36.42 10.72
N TYR A 223 -27.19 36.53 9.54
CA TYR A 223 -27.91 36.69 8.28
C TYR A 223 -28.03 35.39 7.47
N THR A 224 -27.19 34.38 7.71
CA THR A 224 -27.17 33.18 6.85
C THR A 224 -27.80 31.95 7.49
N GLY A 225 -27.91 31.88 8.82
CA GLY A 225 -28.53 30.75 9.54
C GLY A 225 -27.87 29.38 9.28
N THR A 226 -26.83 29.34 8.46
CA THR A 226 -26.06 28.17 8.12
C THR A 226 -24.96 28.03 9.15
N PHE A 227 -24.96 26.91 9.88
CA PHE A 227 -23.77 26.45 10.56
C PHE A 227 -22.70 26.26 9.48
N ASN A 228 -21.75 27.19 9.39
CA ASN A 228 -20.56 26.98 8.58
C ASN A 228 -20.00 25.61 8.98
N HIS A 229 -19.77 24.78 7.96
CA HIS A 229 -19.13 23.48 8.11
C HIS A 229 -18.00 23.60 9.13
N PHE A 230 -17.88 22.61 10.01
CA PHE A 230 -16.78 22.46 10.95
C PHE A 230 -15.47 22.43 10.14
N ASP A 231 -14.94 23.62 9.82
CA ASP A 231 -13.76 23.77 9.00
C ASP A 231 -12.57 23.55 9.93
N PHE A 232 -12.25 22.27 10.15
CA PHE A 232 -11.09 21.83 10.92
C PHE A 232 -9.77 22.47 10.41
N MET A 233 -9.78 23.13 9.24
CA MET A 233 -8.64 23.82 8.63
C MET A 233 -8.51 25.32 8.97
N HIS A 234 -9.41 25.95 9.74
CA HIS A 234 -9.24 27.36 10.18
C HIS A 234 -8.87 27.50 11.66
N PHE A 235 -7.80 26.80 12.09
CA PHE A 235 -7.08 27.08 13.34
C PHE A 235 -6.20 28.34 13.18
N GLY A 236 -6.82 29.50 13.01
CA GLY A 236 -6.17 30.74 12.55
C GLY A 236 -5.31 31.53 13.54
N ILE A 237 -5.14 31.14 14.82
CA ILE A 237 -4.59 32.08 15.85
C ILE A 237 -3.38 31.52 16.61
N ALA A 238 -2.87 30.36 16.20
CA ALA A 238 -1.49 29.95 16.48
C ALA A 238 -0.64 29.83 15.21
N HIS A 239 -1.18 30.26 14.08
CA HIS A 239 -0.64 30.00 12.75
C HIS A 239 0.77 30.55 12.61
N ASP A 240 1.05 31.82 12.92
CA ASP A 240 2.34 32.38 12.53
C ASP A 240 3.52 31.90 13.38
N SER A 241 3.37 31.77 14.70
CA SER A 241 4.48 31.28 15.54
C SER A 241 4.66 29.76 15.44
N PHE A 242 3.58 28.98 15.35
CA PHE A 242 3.67 27.53 15.17
C PHE A 242 4.12 27.18 13.75
N HIS A 243 3.64 27.88 12.72
CA HIS A 243 4.14 27.73 11.36
C HIS A 243 5.56 28.26 11.23
N GLN A 244 6.01 29.30 11.95
CA GLN A 244 7.43 29.69 11.90
C GLN A 244 8.34 28.63 12.54
N LEU A 245 7.95 28.07 13.68
CA LEU A 245 8.74 27.04 14.38
C LEU A 245 8.70 25.68 13.65
N LEU A 246 7.54 25.32 13.08
CA LEU A 246 7.41 24.18 12.18
C LEU A 246 8.14 24.44 10.87
N ALA A 247 7.91 25.56 10.17
CA ALA A 247 8.52 25.84 8.86
C ALA A 247 10.05 25.95 8.96
N ALA A 248 10.58 26.55 10.04
CA ALA A 248 12.03 26.61 10.27
C ALA A 248 12.66 25.21 10.36
N ASN A 249 11.92 24.22 10.85
CA ASN A 249 12.39 22.84 11.02
C ASN A 249 11.67 21.83 10.11
N TRP A 250 10.81 22.28 9.20
CA TRP A 250 9.88 21.39 8.49
C TRP A 250 10.63 20.51 7.51
N SER A 251 11.63 21.08 6.83
CA SER A 251 12.52 20.34 5.93
C SER A 251 13.28 19.24 6.67
N PHE A 252 13.78 19.53 7.88
CA PHE A 252 14.47 18.55 8.71
C PHE A 252 13.51 17.45 9.20
N LEU A 253 12.38 17.81 9.80
CA LEU A 253 11.38 16.86 10.29
C LEU A 253 10.81 15.99 9.18
N ALA A 254 10.51 16.57 8.01
CA ALA A 254 10.06 15.84 6.84
C ALA A 254 11.14 14.88 6.34
N THR A 255 12.40 15.29 6.31
CA THR A 255 13.53 14.42 5.91
C THR A 255 13.67 13.24 6.87
N VAL A 256 13.65 13.49 8.19
CA VAL A 256 13.70 12.43 9.21
C VAL A 256 12.52 11.48 9.06
N PHE A 257 11.30 12.00 8.86
CA PHE A 257 10.10 11.20 8.64
C PHE A 257 10.23 10.28 7.42
N TRP A 258 10.67 10.81 6.27
CA TRP A 258 10.89 10.02 5.06
C TRP A 258 11.99 8.97 5.23
N VAL A 259 13.08 9.30 5.93
CA VAL A 259 14.15 8.34 6.24
C VAL A 259 13.64 7.20 7.13
N VAL A 260 12.87 7.51 8.18
CA VAL A 260 12.28 6.49 9.06
C VAL A 260 11.33 5.59 8.28
N ILE A 261 10.49 6.16 7.42
CA ILE A 261 9.58 5.40 6.55
C ILE A 261 10.35 4.51 5.58
N ALA A 262 11.44 5.00 4.99
CA ALA A 262 12.26 4.23 4.06
C ALA A 262 13.01 3.07 4.73
N LEU A 263 13.38 3.22 6.01
CA LEU A 263 14.07 2.18 6.79
C LEU A 263 13.10 1.16 7.40
N LEU A 264 11.81 1.48 7.51
CA LEU A 264 10.82 0.60 8.12
C LEU A 264 10.69 -0.77 7.41
N PRO A 265 10.59 -0.87 6.06
CA PRO A 265 10.47 -2.17 5.39
C PRO A 265 11.66 -3.10 5.64
N PRO A 266 12.94 -2.69 5.43
CA PRO A 266 14.08 -3.55 5.71
C PRO A 266 14.14 -4.06 7.15
N VAL A 267 13.81 -3.20 8.13
CA VAL A 267 13.78 -3.59 9.55
C VAL A 267 12.69 -4.63 9.81
N LEU A 268 11.48 -4.41 9.28
CA LEU A 268 10.38 -5.37 9.45
C LEU A 268 10.65 -6.69 8.71
N TRP A 269 11.28 -6.67 7.54
CA TRP A 269 11.70 -7.87 6.82
C TRP A 269 12.78 -8.64 7.58
N TRP A 270 13.73 -7.95 8.21
CA TRP A 270 14.72 -8.58 9.06
C TRP A 270 14.09 -9.30 10.26
N ILE A 271 13.16 -8.63 10.97
CA ILE A 271 12.40 -9.23 12.08
C ILE A 271 11.58 -10.42 11.59
N ALA A 272 10.94 -10.30 10.42
CA ALA A 272 10.18 -11.38 9.78
C ALA A 272 11.06 -12.60 9.48
N TRP A 273 12.28 -12.39 9.02
CA TRP A 273 13.25 -13.47 8.77
C TRP A 273 13.68 -14.18 10.06
N LEU A 274 13.99 -13.42 11.13
CA LEU A 274 14.30 -14.00 12.44
C LEU A 274 13.13 -14.85 12.95
N ARG A 275 11.91 -14.34 12.85
CA ARG A 275 10.72 -15.06 13.27
C ARG A 275 10.49 -16.34 12.47
N LEU A 276 10.71 -16.31 11.16
CA LEU A 276 10.62 -17.51 10.33
C LEU A 276 11.61 -18.59 10.76
N LYS A 277 12.83 -18.19 11.12
CA LYS A 277 13.87 -19.11 11.59
C LYS A 277 13.48 -19.79 12.91
N GLU A 278 12.92 -19.04 13.86
CA GLU A 278 12.40 -19.59 15.12
C GLU A 278 11.31 -20.64 14.86
N VAL A 279 10.30 -20.28 14.05
CA VAL A 279 9.18 -21.17 13.72
C VAL A 279 9.66 -22.48 13.07
N GLN A 280 10.71 -22.43 12.25
CA GLN A 280 11.28 -23.63 11.63
C GLN A 280 11.98 -24.55 12.63
N VAL A 281 12.60 -23.99 13.68
CA VAL A 281 13.26 -24.80 14.73
C VAL A 281 12.20 -25.43 15.63
N ASP A 282 11.18 -24.69 16.04
CA ASP A 282 10.11 -25.17 16.91
C ASP A 282 9.35 -26.36 16.30
N HIS A 283 9.13 -26.33 14.98
CA HIS A 283 8.45 -27.41 14.27
C HIS A 283 9.33 -28.60 13.91
N GLY A 284 10.66 -28.47 13.96
CA GLY A 284 11.58 -29.56 13.63
C GLY A 284 11.84 -30.54 14.78
N VAL A 285 11.37 -30.24 15.99
CA VAL A 285 11.63 -31.02 17.22
C VAL A 285 10.44 -31.89 17.63
N GLN A 286 9.30 -31.80 16.94
CA GLN A 286 8.08 -32.58 17.21
C GLN A 286 8.04 -33.86 16.39
#